data_AF-A0A354BVL1-F1
#
_entry.id   AF-A0A354BVL1-F1
#
_cell.length_a   1.000
_cell.length_b   1.000
_cell.length_c   1.000
_cell.angle_alpha   90.00
_cell.angle_beta   90.00
_cell.angle_gamma   90.00
#
_symmetry.space_group_name_H-M   'P 1'
#
loop_
_entity.id
_entity.type
_entity.pdbx_description
1 polymer ?
#
loop_
_entity_poly.entity_id
_entity_poly.type
_entity_poly.pdbx_seq_one_letter_code
_entity_poly.pdbx_strand_id
1 'polypeptide(L)'
;MAVSFTGCISDDLPSSKNTGTLRVSADNPRYFADSTGNIVYLTGAHTWSNLMDADTNFPPEPFDFNKYVNWLKEHNHNFIRMWTWEMLTWQSRTYRPDNSLKIYPHPYERTGSGFATDGRPKFDLTRFNQEYFTRLRERIENAGKHNIYVSVMLFEGWSMQFATDGWKNHFFNPENNINGINGDINNDGSGLEIYTLADTTITGLQEKYVKHVIDAVNHLDNVLFEISNENHPPSTEWQYHMINLIHDYEKQKPKQHPVGMTFQYKGGSNDALFASPAEWISPNNRSNNVDVRNDPPAADGRKVILYDTDHLGGIWGNQPWVWKTFLRGMNPLFMDPYDGAFIPDPPDKNWEPVRKNMGYTLKYAARMNLKNAIPHNELSTTTYCLADPGMEYIIYQEISDSSFDASLVKGRYKYEWFNPTKGIVEESGTIKVPDGKRTFKARFSGDAVLYLKNSRKVSK
;
A
#
# COMPACT_ATOMS: atom_id res chain seq x y z
N MET A 1 4.49 38.11 20.39
CA MET A 1 4.92 37.13 21.41
C MET A 1 4.61 35.75 20.87
N ALA A 2 5.64 34.99 20.49
CA ALA A 2 5.48 33.55 20.24
C ALA A 2 5.43 32.89 21.61
N VAL A 3 4.37 32.12 21.88
CA VAL A 3 4.28 31.31 23.10
C VAL A 3 4.81 29.93 22.70
N SER A 4 5.96 29.55 23.23
CA SER A 4 6.51 28.20 23.00
C SER A 4 5.70 27.21 23.83
N PHE A 5 4.81 26.47 23.18
CA PHE A 5 4.22 25.27 23.72
C PHE A 5 4.88 24.09 23.00
N THR A 6 5.72 23.35 23.70
CA THR A 6 6.15 22.02 23.29
C THR A 6 5.02 21.04 23.61
N GLY A 7 4.61 20.26 22.61
CA GLY A 7 3.55 19.27 22.77
C GLY A 7 3.57 18.23 21.65
N CYS A 8 3.03 17.04 21.93
CA CYS A 8 2.76 16.06 20.88
C CYS A 8 1.70 16.59 19.91
N ILE A 9 1.71 16.14 18.65
CA ILE A 9 0.56 16.35 17.76
C ILE A 9 -0.67 15.77 18.46
N SER A 10 -1.79 16.51 18.45
CA SER A 10 -3.08 16.03 18.95
C SER A 10 -3.31 14.58 18.50
N ASP A 11 -3.58 13.70 19.46
CA ASP A 11 -3.85 12.28 19.23
C ASP A 11 -5.25 12.02 18.65
N ASP A 12 -6.07 13.06 18.51
CA ASP A 12 -7.43 12.97 17.99
C ASP A 12 -7.40 12.80 16.47
N LEU A 13 -7.06 11.59 16.00
CA LEU A 13 -7.60 11.13 14.73
C LEU A 13 -9.13 11.12 14.89
N PRO A 14 -9.89 11.70 13.94
CA PRO A 14 -11.34 11.63 14.00
C PRO A 14 -11.74 10.17 14.17
N SER A 15 -12.59 9.89 15.16
CA SER A 15 -13.12 8.56 15.44
C SER A 15 -14.13 8.10 14.38
N SER A 16 -13.90 8.45 13.12
CA SER A 16 -14.70 7.97 12.01
C SER A 16 -14.40 6.49 11.86
N LYS A 17 -15.36 5.65 12.31
CA LYS A 17 -15.48 4.29 11.80
C LYS A 17 -15.37 4.34 10.28
N ASN A 18 -14.74 3.36 9.66
CA ASN A 18 -14.75 3.23 8.19
C ASN A 18 -16.22 3.27 7.71
N THR A 19 -16.64 4.41 7.14
CA THR A 19 -18.05 4.64 6.78
C THR A 19 -18.26 4.27 5.31
N GLY A 20 -18.57 3.00 5.06
CA GLY A 20 -18.88 2.52 3.72
C GLY A 20 -17.65 2.28 2.83
N THR A 21 -17.93 1.68 1.67
CA THR A 21 -16.91 1.28 0.70
C THR A 21 -16.23 2.49 0.07
N LEU A 22 -14.90 2.47 -0.02
CA LEU A 22 -14.13 3.55 -0.63
C LEU A 22 -14.45 3.72 -2.11
N ARG A 23 -14.39 4.96 -2.58
CA ARG A 23 -14.48 5.35 -4.00
C ARG A 23 -13.40 6.37 -4.32
N VAL A 24 -12.94 6.46 -5.56
CA VAL A 24 -12.08 7.59 -5.96
C VAL A 24 -12.84 8.88 -5.70
N SER A 25 -12.22 9.83 -5.00
CA SER A 25 -12.90 11.08 -4.66
C SER A 25 -13.15 11.91 -5.93
N ALA A 26 -14.41 12.36 -6.08
CA ALA A 26 -14.79 13.26 -7.16
C ALA A 26 -14.21 14.68 -6.97
N ASP A 27 -13.97 15.09 -5.72
CA ASP A 27 -13.41 16.42 -5.42
C ASP A 27 -11.88 16.43 -5.54
N ASN A 28 -11.21 15.34 -5.13
CA ASN A 28 -9.76 15.21 -5.24
C ASN A 28 -9.35 13.77 -5.60
N PRO A 29 -9.23 13.44 -6.90
CA PRO A 29 -9.00 12.06 -7.37
C PRO A 29 -7.61 11.49 -7.05
N ARG A 30 -6.77 12.25 -6.32
CA ARG A 30 -5.52 11.74 -5.72
C ARG A 30 -5.75 10.82 -4.52
N TYR A 31 -6.96 10.87 -3.96
CA TYR A 31 -7.34 10.11 -2.77
C TYR A 31 -8.66 9.38 -2.98
N PHE A 32 -8.91 8.41 -2.11
CA PHE A 32 -10.25 7.87 -1.95
C PHE A 32 -11.12 8.79 -1.09
N ALA A 33 -12.42 8.59 -1.17
CA ALA A 33 -13.40 9.11 -0.24
C ALA A 33 -14.26 7.98 0.34
N ASP A 34 -14.70 8.18 1.58
CA ASP A 34 -15.71 7.32 2.22
C ASP A 34 -17.11 7.58 1.65
N SER A 35 -18.12 6.83 2.11
CA SER A 35 -19.51 6.97 1.62
C SER A 35 -20.15 8.33 1.91
N THR A 36 -19.56 9.14 2.80
CA THR A 36 -20.02 10.49 3.12
C THR A 36 -19.29 11.57 2.31
N GLY A 37 -18.29 11.19 1.51
CA GLY A 37 -17.47 12.08 0.71
C GLY A 37 -16.25 12.65 1.44
N ASN A 38 -15.91 12.14 2.63
CA ASN A 38 -14.69 12.57 3.31
C ASN A 38 -13.48 11.91 2.67
N ILE A 39 -12.41 12.67 2.46
CA ILE A 39 -11.15 12.15 1.94
C ILE A 39 -10.54 11.15 2.93
N VAL A 40 -10.10 10.01 2.41
CA VAL A 40 -9.38 8.97 3.13
C VAL A 40 -7.96 8.89 2.58
N TYR A 41 -7.00 9.32 3.40
CA TYR A 41 -5.57 9.11 3.18
C TYR A 41 -5.16 7.75 3.75
N LEU A 42 -4.49 6.94 2.94
CA LEU A 42 -4.09 5.58 3.31
C LEU A 42 -2.59 5.53 3.59
N THR A 43 -2.21 4.92 4.70
CA THR A 43 -0.81 4.66 5.00
C THR A 43 -0.66 3.50 5.98
N GLY A 44 0.33 2.66 5.73
CA GLY A 44 0.72 1.63 6.69
C GLY A 44 1.77 0.67 6.18
N ALA A 45 2.27 -0.14 7.11
CA ALA A 45 3.24 -1.19 6.86
C ALA A 45 2.56 -2.52 6.51
N HIS A 46 3.18 -3.32 5.66
CA HIS A 46 2.73 -4.67 5.29
C HIS A 46 3.86 -5.70 5.39
N THR A 47 3.49 -6.95 5.60
CA THR A 47 4.42 -8.07 5.74
C THR A 47 3.83 -9.35 5.13
N TRP A 48 4.67 -10.33 4.85
CA TRP A 48 4.36 -11.45 3.95
C TRP A 48 3.46 -12.55 4.52
N SER A 49 3.41 -12.72 5.85
CA SER A 49 2.62 -13.80 6.50
C SER A 49 1.23 -13.34 6.95
N ASN A 50 0.83 -12.12 6.58
CA ASN A 50 -0.36 -11.49 7.15
C ASN A 50 -1.69 -12.02 6.60
N LEU A 51 -1.70 -12.96 5.64
CA LEU A 51 -2.83 -13.85 5.34
C LEU A 51 -2.49 -15.34 5.56
N MET A 52 -1.41 -15.80 4.94
CA MET A 52 -0.95 -17.19 4.96
C MET A 52 0.25 -17.30 5.88
N ASP A 53 0.28 -18.33 6.72
CA ASP A 53 1.40 -18.57 7.62
C ASP A 53 2.57 -19.16 6.82
N ALA A 54 3.79 -18.89 7.29
CA ALA A 54 5.00 -19.39 6.68
C ALA A 54 6.07 -19.64 7.73
N ASP A 55 6.59 -20.87 7.79
CA ASP A 55 7.69 -21.28 8.66
C ASP A 55 8.50 -22.40 8.01
N THR A 56 9.70 -22.70 8.52
CA THR A 56 10.48 -23.86 8.06
C THR A 56 9.84 -25.21 8.37
N ASN A 57 9.00 -25.29 9.39
CA ASN A 57 8.27 -26.50 9.79
C ASN A 57 6.91 -26.59 9.11
N PHE A 58 6.35 -27.81 9.11
CA PHE A 58 4.98 -28.06 8.70
C PHE A 58 4.19 -28.77 9.83
N PRO A 59 3.00 -28.28 10.24
CA PRO A 59 2.37 -27.03 9.81
C PRO A 59 3.22 -25.81 10.21
N PRO A 60 3.14 -24.70 9.44
CA PRO A 60 3.86 -23.49 9.82
C PRO A 60 3.31 -22.90 11.11
N GLU A 61 4.18 -22.23 11.86
CA GLU A 61 3.77 -21.50 13.07
C GLU A 61 2.75 -20.41 12.71
N PRO A 62 1.61 -20.31 13.43
CA PRO A 62 0.58 -19.33 13.13
C PRO A 62 1.07 -17.89 13.28
N PHE A 63 0.80 -17.04 12.28
CA PHE A 63 1.03 -15.60 12.38
C PHE A 63 0.04 -14.96 13.35
N ASP A 64 0.53 -14.29 14.39
CA ASP A 64 -0.30 -13.55 15.35
C ASP A 64 -0.83 -12.24 14.74
N PHE A 65 -1.92 -12.37 13.98
CA PHE A 65 -2.55 -11.25 13.30
C PHE A 65 -3.09 -10.18 14.27
N ASN A 66 -3.50 -10.56 15.49
CA ASN A 66 -3.99 -9.61 16.48
C ASN A 66 -2.87 -8.71 16.99
N LYS A 67 -1.71 -9.30 17.29
CA LYS A 67 -0.52 -8.57 17.68
C LYS A 67 -0.04 -7.64 16.56
N TYR A 68 -0.09 -8.10 15.31
CA TYR A 68 0.24 -7.29 14.15
C TYR A 68 -0.71 -6.09 13.98
N VAL A 69 -2.03 -6.28 14.10
CA VAL A 69 -3.01 -5.18 14.05
C VAL A 69 -2.80 -4.18 15.20
N ASN A 70 -2.52 -4.65 16.41
CA ASN A 70 -2.22 -3.76 17.54
C ASN A 70 -0.94 -2.94 17.30
N TRP A 71 0.09 -3.58 16.75
CA TRP A 71 1.33 -2.91 16.40
C TRP A 71 1.13 -1.83 15.32
N LEU A 72 0.30 -2.08 14.30
CA LEU A 72 -0.06 -1.04 13.31
C LEU A 72 -0.76 0.16 13.96
N LYS A 73 -1.67 -0.09 14.90
CA LYS A 73 -2.37 0.98 15.64
C LYS A 73 -1.43 1.82 16.49
N GLU A 74 -0.44 1.19 17.15
CA GLU A 74 0.59 1.91 17.92
C GLU A 74 1.37 2.90 17.04
N HIS A 75 1.48 2.61 15.74
CA HIS A 75 2.11 3.50 14.75
C HIS A 75 1.12 4.42 14.03
N ASN A 76 -0.16 4.42 14.38
CA ASN A 76 -1.24 5.15 13.69
C ASN A 76 -1.32 4.80 12.19
N HIS A 77 -1.20 3.52 11.84
CA HIS A 77 -1.43 3.04 10.47
C HIS A 77 -2.90 2.67 10.27
N ASN A 78 -3.41 2.92 9.07
CA ASN A 78 -4.81 2.64 8.71
C ASN A 78 -4.95 1.81 7.44
N PHE A 79 -3.86 1.24 6.92
CA PHE A 79 -3.88 0.43 5.70
C PHE A 79 -2.87 -0.72 5.77
N ILE A 80 -3.23 -1.87 5.19
CA ILE A 80 -2.32 -3.00 4.94
C ILE A 80 -2.50 -3.53 3.52
N ARG A 81 -1.40 -3.96 2.88
CA ARG A 81 -1.46 -4.97 1.81
C ARG A 81 -1.46 -6.35 2.45
N MET A 82 -2.43 -7.17 2.10
CA MET A 82 -2.62 -8.52 2.61
C MET A 82 -2.09 -9.51 1.58
N TRP A 83 -0.93 -10.08 1.88
CA TRP A 83 -0.15 -10.92 0.97
C TRP A 83 -0.78 -12.29 0.78
N THR A 84 -0.84 -12.75 -0.46
CA THR A 84 -1.17 -14.14 -0.79
C THR A 84 0.03 -14.82 -1.43
N TRP A 85 0.04 -16.14 -1.45
CA TRP A 85 1.13 -16.92 -2.00
C TRP A 85 0.59 -18.09 -2.81
N GLU A 86 1.17 -18.27 -3.99
CA GLU A 86 0.81 -19.37 -4.89
C GLU A 86 1.79 -20.55 -4.82
N MET A 87 2.87 -20.36 -4.05
CA MET A 87 3.92 -21.35 -3.83
C MET A 87 3.60 -22.26 -2.64
N LEU A 88 3.88 -23.55 -2.81
CA LEU A 88 3.85 -24.56 -1.75
C LEU A 88 4.97 -24.30 -0.74
N THR A 89 6.13 -23.90 -1.24
CA THR A 89 7.27 -23.48 -0.45
C THR A 89 7.93 -22.25 -1.05
N TRP A 90 8.52 -21.40 -0.21
CA TRP A 90 9.21 -20.19 -0.64
C TRP A 90 10.65 -20.15 -0.18
N GLN A 91 11.56 -19.85 -1.10
CA GLN A 91 12.96 -19.60 -0.80
C GLN A 91 13.48 -18.56 -1.79
N SER A 92 14.25 -17.60 -1.28
CA SER A 92 14.93 -16.60 -2.09
C SER A 92 16.43 -16.70 -1.87
N ARG A 93 17.21 -16.80 -2.96
CA ARG A 93 18.68 -16.75 -2.87
C ARG A 93 19.18 -15.42 -2.29
N THR A 94 18.39 -14.36 -2.41
CA THR A 94 18.74 -13.02 -1.93
C THR A 94 18.37 -12.82 -0.47
N TYR A 95 17.15 -13.20 -0.09
CA TYR A 95 16.60 -12.85 1.23
C TYR A 95 16.65 -13.99 2.24
N ARG A 96 16.67 -15.26 1.79
CA ARG A 96 16.64 -16.44 2.66
C ARG A 96 17.34 -17.64 1.99
N PRO A 97 18.65 -17.55 1.70
CA PRO A 97 19.35 -18.54 0.89
C PRO A 97 19.41 -19.93 1.50
N ASP A 98 19.39 -20.03 2.84
CA ASP A 98 19.69 -21.28 3.54
C ASP A 98 18.46 -22.09 3.93
N ASN A 99 17.25 -21.51 3.84
CA ASN A 99 16.03 -22.14 4.35
C ASN A 99 14.81 -21.88 3.46
N SER A 100 14.04 -22.94 3.22
CA SER A 100 12.73 -22.87 2.54
C SER A 100 11.59 -22.80 3.56
N LEU A 101 10.68 -21.85 3.36
CA LEU A 101 9.44 -21.72 4.12
C LEU A 101 8.36 -22.61 3.52
N LYS A 102 7.62 -23.33 4.37
CA LYS A 102 6.37 -24.00 4.04
C LYS A 102 5.23 -23.02 4.23
N ILE A 103 4.36 -22.88 3.23
CA ILE A 103 3.27 -21.90 3.26
C ILE A 103 1.93 -22.59 3.43
N TYR A 104 1.04 -22.06 4.27
CA TYR A 104 -0.29 -22.62 4.52
C TYR A 104 -1.23 -21.61 5.22
N PRO A 105 -2.57 -21.65 5.03
CA PRO A 105 -3.34 -22.47 4.10
C PRO A 105 -3.34 -21.90 2.68
N HIS A 106 -3.50 -22.76 1.68
CA HIS A 106 -3.72 -22.39 0.28
C HIS A 106 -5.21 -22.33 -0.06
N PRO A 107 -5.61 -21.60 -1.13
CA PRO A 107 -7.01 -21.42 -1.51
C PRO A 107 -7.69 -22.69 -2.04
N TYR A 108 -6.95 -23.73 -2.43
CA TYR A 108 -7.51 -24.97 -2.97
C TYR A 108 -7.34 -26.15 -2.00
N GLU A 109 -8.30 -27.08 -2.03
CA GLU A 109 -8.24 -28.29 -1.22
C GLU A 109 -7.18 -29.26 -1.75
N ARG A 110 -6.57 -30.03 -0.83
CA ARG A 110 -5.61 -31.09 -1.16
C ARG A 110 -6.26 -32.47 -1.04
N THR A 111 -7.23 -32.74 -1.91
CA THR A 111 -7.99 -34.00 -1.94
C THR A 111 -7.51 -34.97 -3.02
N GLY A 112 -6.46 -34.61 -3.76
CA GLY A 112 -5.99 -35.38 -4.90
C GLY A 112 -5.22 -36.65 -4.55
N SER A 113 -5.29 -37.64 -5.45
CA SER A 113 -4.45 -38.83 -5.38
C SER A 113 -2.99 -38.51 -5.66
N GLY A 114 -2.07 -39.17 -4.95
CA GLY A 114 -0.64 -38.95 -5.10
C GLY A 114 -0.13 -37.73 -4.32
N PHE A 115 1.18 -37.47 -4.43
CA PHE A 115 1.86 -36.41 -3.69
C PHE A 115 2.30 -35.29 -4.62
N ALA A 116 2.16 -34.05 -4.15
CA ALA A 116 2.76 -32.85 -4.71
C ALA A 116 4.25 -32.77 -4.36
N THR A 117 4.96 -31.77 -4.87
CA THR A 117 6.41 -31.59 -4.66
C THR A 117 6.81 -31.35 -3.21
N ASP A 118 5.87 -30.94 -2.36
CA ASP A 118 6.06 -30.80 -0.92
C ASP A 118 5.80 -32.09 -0.12
N GLY A 119 5.48 -33.20 -0.80
CA GLY A 119 5.20 -34.51 -0.18
C GLY A 119 3.80 -34.63 0.42
N ARG A 120 2.92 -33.63 0.25
CA ARG A 120 1.52 -33.65 0.72
C ARG A 120 0.58 -33.99 -0.44
N PRO A 121 -0.70 -34.32 -0.21
CA PRO A 121 -1.63 -34.62 -1.30
C PRO A 121 -1.70 -33.47 -2.31
N LYS A 122 -1.88 -33.83 -3.59
CA LYS A 122 -2.05 -32.88 -4.69
C LYS A 122 -3.32 -32.05 -4.52
N PHE A 123 -3.29 -30.84 -5.07
CA PHE A 123 -4.43 -29.93 -5.10
C PHE A 123 -5.51 -30.41 -6.07
N ASP A 124 -6.77 -30.20 -5.68
CA ASP A 124 -7.89 -30.11 -6.60
C ASP A 124 -8.26 -28.63 -6.79
N LEU A 125 -7.82 -28.06 -7.91
CA LEU A 125 -7.99 -26.66 -8.27
C LEU A 125 -9.46 -26.28 -8.56
N THR A 126 -10.38 -27.24 -8.52
CA THR A 126 -11.83 -26.99 -8.64
C THR A 126 -12.54 -26.91 -7.30
N ARG A 127 -11.83 -27.16 -6.19
CA ARG A 127 -12.39 -27.19 -4.83
C ARG A 127 -11.67 -26.20 -3.93
N PHE A 128 -12.44 -25.28 -3.33
CA PHE A 128 -11.91 -24.23 -2.46
C PHE A 128 -11.73 -24.70 -1.02
N ASN A 129 -10.59 -24.36 -0.43
CA ASN A 129 -10.27 -24.65 0.96
C ASN A 129 -10.95 -23.62 1.88
N GLN A 130 -11.99 -24.05 2.60
CA GLN A 130 -12.74 -23.18 3.51
C GLN A 130 -11.87 -22.53 4.60
N GLU A 131 -10.76 -23.15 5.02
CA GLU A 131 -9.86 -22.55 6.02
C GLU A 131 -9.26 -21.22 5.52
N TYR A 132 -8.80 -21.19 4.26
CA TYR A 132 -8.22 -19.99 3.64
C TYR A 132 -9.23 -18.84 3.61
N PHE A 133 -10.45 -19.09 3.11
CA PHE A 133 -11.46 -18.05 2.95
C PHE A 133 -12.06 -17.60 4.29
N THR A 134 -12.16 -18.52 5.26
CA THR A 134 -12.56 -18.17 6.64
C THR A 134 -11.54 -17.24 7.27
N ARG A 135 -10.24 -17.58 7.15
CA ARG A 135 -9.14 -16.76 7.66
C ARG A 135 -9.07 -15.40 6.99
N LEU A 136 -9.20 -15.35 5.66
CA LEU A 136 -9.24 -14.10 4.89
C LEU A 136 -10.32 -13.15 5.45
N ARG A 137 -11.56 -13.64 5.55
CA ARG A 137 -12.68 -12.86 6.07
C ARG A 137 -12.43 -12.41 7.51
N GLU A 138 -12.03 -13.32 8.41
CA GLU A 138 -11.81 -12.99 9.82
C GLU A 138 -10.70 -11.95 10.03
N ARG A 139 -9.60 -12.04 9.27
CA ARG A 139 -8.50 -11.06 9.32
C ARG A 139 -8.97 -9.68 8.84
N ILE A 140 -9.74 -9.61 7.75
CA ILE A 140 -10.28 -8.32 7.24
C ILE A 140 -11.33 -7.74 8.20
N GLU A 141 -12.22 -8.56 8.75
CA GLU A 141 -13.18 -8.13 9.78
C GLU A 141 -12.48 -7.54 11.01
N ASN A 142 -11.38 -8.17 11.44
CA ASN A 142 -10.59 -7.68 12.55
C ASN A 142 -9.90 -6.35 12.23
N ALA A 143 -9.28 -6.24 11.06
CA ALA A 143 -8.70 -4.98 10.59
C ALA A 143 -9.77 -3.86 10.54
N GLY A 144 -10.98 -4.18 10.06
CA GLY A 144 -12.11 -3.26 9.98
C GLY A 144 -12.60 -2.76 11.34
N LYS A 145 -12.66 -3.64 12.35
CA LYS A 145 -12.96 -3.26 13.75
C LYS A 145 -11.95 -2.27 14.32
N HIS A 146 -10.77 -2.20 13.72
CA HIS A 146 -9.65 -1.33 14.09
C HIS A 146 -9.43 -0.16 13.14
N ASN A 147 -10.38 0.12 12.23
CA ASN A 147 -10.31 1.17 11.22
C ASN A 147 -9.10 1.03 10.26
N ILE A 148 -8.73 -0.21 9.95
CA ILE A 148 -7.67 -0.53 8.99
C ILE A 148 -8.32 -1.05 7.70
N TYR A 149 -7.98 -0.40 6.58
CA TYR A 149 -8.30 -0.83 5.23
C TYR A 149 -7.31 -1.91 4.76
N VAL A 150 -7.78 -2.82 3.92
CA VAL A 150 -7.02 -3.98 3.45
C VAL A 150 -7.05 -4.03 1.94
N SER A 151 -5.87 -3.98 1.31
CA SER A 151 -5.71 -4.45 -0.07
C SER A 151 -5.53 -5.96 -0.07
N VAL A 152 -6.49 -6.68 -0.63
CA VAL A 152 -6.43 -8.13 -0.82
C VAL A 152 -5.66 -8.41 -2.10
N MET A 153 -4.42 -8.87 -1.96
CA MET A 153 -3.60 -9.34 -3.08
C MET A 153 -4.15 -10.68 -3.58
N LEU A 154 -4.44 -10.76 -4.87
CA LEU A 154 -5.06 -11.95 -5.48
C LEU A 154 -4.01 -12.94 -5.99
N PHE A 155 -2.89 -12.44 -6.53
CA PHE A 155 -1.83 -13.23 -7.15
C PHE A 155 -0.42 -12.71 -6.77
N GLU A 156 0.60 -13.55 -6.92
CA GLU A 156 1.98 -13.25 -6.54
C GLU A 156 2.94 -13.65 -7.67
N GLY A 157 3.41 -12.66 -8.44
CA GLY A 157 4.21 -12.87 -9.64
C GLY A 157 5.72 -12.82 -9.44
N TRP A 158 6.21 -12.35 -8.28
CA TRP A 158 7.66 -12.26 -8.03
C TRP A 158 8.27 -13.66 -7.90
N SER A 159 7.65 -14.55 -7.12
CA SER A 159 8.19 -15.88 -6.87
C SER A 159 8.28 -16.72 -8.13
N MET A 160 7.35 -16.55 -9.07
CA MET A 160 7.42 -17.24 -10.37
C MET A 160 8.66 -16.88 -11.18
N GLN A 161 9.21 -15.69 -10.98
CA GLN A 161 10.39 -15.19 -11.71
C GLN A 161 11.70 -15.37 -10.94
N PHE A 162 11.66 -15.29 -9.61
CA PHE A 162 12.87 -15.08 -8.80
C PHE A 162 13.02 -16.01 -7.60
N ALA A 163 11.97 -16.72 -7.16
CA ALA A 163 12.12 -17.70 -6.08
C ALA A 163 12.83 -18.96 -6.60
N THR A 164 13.60 -19.61 -5.73
CA THR A 164 14.20 -20.91 -6.04
C THR A 164 13.09 -21.90 -6.34
N ASP A 165 13.14 -22.56 -7.50
CA ASP A 165 12.16 -23.53 -7.96
C ASP A 165 10.71 -23.00 -7.94
N GLY A 166 10.51 -21.70 -8.23
CA GLY A 166 9.19 -21.04 -8.21
C GLY A 166 8.13 -21.82 -8.99
N TRP A 167 8.35 -22.08 -10.27
CA TRP A 167 7.38 -22.83 -11.08
C TRP A 167 7.11 -24.24 -10.53
N LYS A 168 8.15 -24.97 -10.12
CA LYS A 168 8.01 -26.33 -9.56
C LYS A 168 7.19 -26.36 -8.26
N ASN A 169 7.24 -25.28 -7.49
CA ASN A 169 6.48 -25.13 -6.24
C ASN A 169 5.14 -24.42 -6.44
N HIS A 170 4.69 -24.12 -7.66
CA HIS A 170 3.39 -23.49 -7.90
C HIS A 170 2.25 -24.51 -7.88
N PHE A 171 1.08 -24.21 -7.30
CA PHE A 171 -0.03 -25.17 -7.29
C PHE A 171 -0.63 -25.49 -8.67
N PHE A 172 -0.40 -24.62 -9.67
CA PHE A 172 -0.75 -24.86 -11.09
C PHE A 172 0.25 -25.73 -11.84
N ASN A 173 1.39 -26.06 -11.24
CA ASN A 173 2.32 -27.01 -11.83
C ASN A 173 1.65 -28.40 -11.93
N PRO A 174 1.79 -29.15 -13.04
CA PRO A 174 1.18 -30.46 -13.22
C PRO A 174 1.61 -31.50 -12.17
N GLU A 175 2.78 -31.33 -11.54
CA GLU A 175 3.20 -32.17 -10.42
C GLU A 175 2.37 -31.92 -9.15
N ASN A 176 1.75 -30.75 -9.01
CA ASN A 176 1.10 -30.32 -7.77
C ASN A 176 -0.43 -30.41 -7.80
N ASN A 177 -1.05 -30.59 -8.96
CA ASN A 177 -2.51 -30.70 -9.08
C ASN A 177 -2.97 -31.99 -9.78
N ILE A 178 -4.24 -32.35 -9.60
CA ILE A 178 -4.88 -33.51 -10.24
C ILE A 178 -5.70 -33.14 -11.49
N ASN A 179 -5.84 -31.86 -11.79
CA ASN A 179 -6.80 -31.35 -12.75
C ASN A 179 -6.32 -31.46 -14.20
N GLY A 180 -5.13 -32.01 -14.43
CA GLY A 180 -4.50 -32.10 -15.75
C GLY A 180 -4.07 -30.73 -16.30
N ILE A 181 -3.92 -29.73 -15.43
CA ILE A 181 -3.47 -28.39 -15.81
C ILE A 181 -1.96 -28.38 -15.94
N ASN A 182 -1.49 -27.82 -17.06
CA ASN A 182 -0.08 -27.47 -17.26
C ASN A 182 0.02 -25.96 -17.56
N GLY A 183 0.61 -25.21 -16.63
CA GLY A 183 0.84 -23.78 -16.81
C GLY A 183 2.05 -23.41 -17.67
N ASP A 184 2.89 -24.38 -18.03
CA ASP A 184 4.01 -24.22 -18.97
C ASP A 184 3.54 -24.63 -20.38
N ILE A 185 2.82 -23.72 -21.04
CA ILE A 185 2.16 -24.01 -22.32
C ILE A 185 3.18 -24.11 -23.46
N ASN A 186 4.29 -23.36 -23.36
CA ASN A 186 5.31 -23.26 -24.39
C ASN A 186 6.47 -24.29 -24.20
N ASN A 187 6.50 -25.02 -23.08
CA ASN A 187 7.51 -25.99 -22.65
C ASN A 187 8.92 -25.40 -22.49
N ASP A 188 9.03 -24.17 -21.99
CA ASP A 188 10.31 -23.53 -21.69
C ASP A 188 10.81 -23.79 -20.25
N GLY A 189 10.03 -24.53 -19.45
CA GLY A 189 10.33 -24.83 -18.06
C GLY A 189 9.90 -23.74 -17.08
N SER A 190 9.18 -22.73 -17.55
CA SER A 190 8.54 -21.66 -16.79
C SER A 190 7.03 -21.83 -16.84
N GLY A 191 6.31 -21.29 -15.85
CA GLY A 191 4.84 -21.28 -15.86
C GLY A 191 4.26 -19.88 -15.94
N LEU A 192 4.99 -18.91 -16.50
CA LEU A 192 4.56 -17.51 -16.51
C LEU A 192 3.28 -17.30 -17.33
N GLU A 193 2.99 -18.19 -18.27
CA GLU A 193 1.78 -18.18 -19.09
C GLU A 193 0.50 -18.26 -18.26
N ILE A 194 0.55 -18.75 -17.01
CA ILE A 194 -0.62 -18.75 -16.12
C ILE A 194 -1.11 -17.32 -15.83
N TYR A 195 -0.23 -16.31 -15.88
CA TYR A 195 -0.60 -14.90 -15.73
C TYR A 195 -0.78 -14.21 -17.08
N THR A 196 -1.19 -14.97 -18.08
CA THR A 196 -1.56 -14.48 -19.40
C THR A 196 -2.95 -15.02 -19.77
N LEU A 197 -3.51 -14.54 -20.87
CA LEU A 197 -4.77 -15.05 -21.42
C LEU A 197 -4.55 -16.22 -22.40
N ALA A 198 -3.39 -16.88 -22.34
CA ALA A 198 -3.00 -17.92 -23.30
C ALA A 198 -3.82 -19.22 -23.17
N ASP A 199 -4.31 -19.56 -21.97
CA ASP A 199 -5.15 -20.74 -21.74
C ASP A 199 -6.44 -20.38 -21.00
N THR A 200 -7.56 -20.49 -21.73
CA THR A 200 -8.90 -20.19 -21.21
C THR A 200 -9.34 -21.08 -20.03
N THR A 201 -8.80 -22.30 -19.91
CA THR A 201 -9.06 -23.20 -18.78
C THR A 201 -8.39 -22.67 -17.52
N ILE A 202 -7.12 -22.26 -17.62
CA ILE A 202 -6.38 -21.66 -16.51
C ILE A 202 -7.01 -20.34 -16.10
N THR A 203 -7.28 -19.46 -17.07
CA THR A 203 -8.00 -18.20 -16.81
C THR A 203 -9.34 -18.47 -16.14
N GLY A 204 -10.11 -19.46 -16.60
CA GLY A 204 -11.39 -19.83 -16.00
C GLY A 204 -11.30 -20.33 -14.55
N LEU A 205 -10.20 -20.98 -14.15
CA LEU A 205 -9.95 -21.37 -12.75
C LEU A 205 -9.62 -20.14 -11.90
N GLN A 206 -8.77 -19.26 -12.40
CA GLN A 206 -8.42 -18.01 -11.73
C GLN A 206 -9.64 -17.10 -11.54
N GLU A 207 -10.50 -16.98 -12.56
CA GLU A 207 -11.74 -16.21 -12.44
C GLU A 207 -12.65 -16.75 -11.33
N LYS A 208 -12.78 -18.08 -11.21
CA LYS A 208 -13.56 -18.71 -10.15
C LYS A 208 -12.97 -18.38 -8.78
N TYR A 209 -11.65 -18.42 -8.66
CA TYR A 209 -10.96 -18.04 -7.43
C TYR A 209 -11.21 -16.58 -7.06
N VAL A 210 -11.04 -15.64 -8.01
CA VAL A 210 -11.30 -14.21 -7.79
C VAL A 210 -12.76 -13.98 -7.37
N LYS A 211 -13.73 -14.60 -8.06
CA LYS A 211 -15.15 -14.52 -7.70
C LYS A 211 -15.42 -15.07 -6.29
N HIS A 212 -14.76 -16.16 -5.90
CA HIS A 212 -14.92 -16.74 -4.57
C HIS A 212 -14.28 -15.87 -3.46
N VAL A 213 -13.14 -15.24 -3.73
CA VAL A 213 -12.56 -14.20 -2.85
C VAL A 213 -13.55 -13.06 -2.65
N ILE A 214 -14.10 -12.51 -3.75
CA ILE A 214 -15.11 -11.44 -3.69
C ILE A 214 -16.30 -11.89 -2.85
N ASP A 215 -16.85 -13.07 -3.09
CA ASP A 215 -18.00 -13.57 -2.33
C ASP A 215 -17.72 -13.69 -0.82
N ALA A 216 -16.49 -14.05 -0.44
CA ALA A 216 -16.09 -14.15 0.96
C ALA A 216 -16.03 -12.79 1.68
N VAL A 217 -15.75 -11.69 0.96
CA VAL A 217 -15.42 -10.39 1.57
C VAL A 217 -16.28 -9.22 1.11
N ASN A 218 -17.14 -9.37 0.10
CA ASN A 218 -17.87 -8.26 -0.52
C ASN A 218 -18.80 -7.52 0.46
N HIS A 219 -19.18 -8.13 1.57
CA HIS A 219 -19.99 -7.49 2.60
C HIS A 219 -19.19 -6.53 3.52
N LEU A 220 -17.85 -6.48 3.41
CA LEU A 220 -16.96 -5.65 4.23
C LEU A 220 -16.65 -4.32 3.52
N ASP A 221 -16.56 -3.20 4.25
CA ASP A 221 -16.31 -1.88 3.64
C ASP A 221 -14.83 -1.58 3.42
N ASN A 222 -13.98 -2.18 4.25
CA ASN A 222 -12.58 -1.85 4.38
C ASN A 222 -11.69 -2.65 3.41
N VAL A 223 -12.21 -2.97 2.22
CA VAL A 223 -11.55 -3.80 1.21
C VAL A 223 -11.18 -2.98 -0.02
N LEU A 224 -9.97 -3.22 -0.53
CA LEU A 224 -9.52 -2.93 -1.87
C LEU A 224 -8.99 -4.24 -2.46
N PHE A 225 -9.00 -4.38 -3.78
CA PHE A 225 -8.35 -5.52 -4.44
C PHE A 225 -7.05 -5.09 -5.10
N GLU A 226 -6.04 -5.95 -5.04
CA GLU A 226 -4.80 -5.85 -5.79
C GLU A 226 -4.68 -7.08 -6.69
N ILE A 227 -4.48 -6.88 -7.99
CA ILE A 227 -4.40 -8.01 -8.91
C ILE A 227 -3.20 -8.91 -8.60
N SER A 228 -1.98 -8.39 -8.77
CA SER A 228 -0.80 -9.24 -8.62
C SER A 228 0.39 -8.44 -8.17
N ASN A 229 1.09 -8.93 -7.17
CA ASN A 229 2.42 -8.43 -6.86
C ASN A 229 3.39 -8.72 -8.01
N GLU A 230 4.15 -7.71 -8.46
CA GLU A 230 5.39 -7.86 -9.23
C GLU A 230 5.37 -8.89 -10.38
N ASN A 231 4.29 -8.92 -11.14
CA ASN A 231 4.15 -9.85 -12.25
C ASN A 231 5.01 -9.43 -13.46
N HIS A 232 5.22 -10.31 -14.43
CA HIS A 232 6.03 -10.03 -15.61
C HIS A 232 5.28 -9.15 -16.64
N PRO A 233 5.97 -8.36 -17.52
CA PRO A 233 5.29 -7.41 -18.43
C PRO A 233 4.24 -8.01 -19.38
N PRO A 234 4.40 -9.23 -19.94
CA PRO A 234 3.35 -9.89 -20.72
C PRO A 234 2.02 -10.12 -19.98
N SER A 235 1.99 -9.98 -18.64
CA SER A 235 0.76 -10.12 -17.86
C SER A 235 -0.24 -8.97 -18.00
N THR A 236 0.08 -7.87 -18.71
CA THR A 236 -0.74 -6.63 -18.71
C THR A 236 -2.19 -6.89 -19.08
N GLU A 237 -2.45 -7.56 -20.20
CA GLU A 237 -3.82 -7.82 -20.66
C GLU A 237 -4.58 -8.76 -19.71
N TRP A 238 -3.87 -9.71 -19.10
CA TRP A 238 -4.44 -10.57 -18.08
C TRP A 238 -4.79 -9.80 -16.80
N GLN A 239 -3.94 -8.87 -16.36
CA GLN A 239 -4.25 -8.02 -15.20
C GLN A 239 -5.45 -7.11 -15.50
N TYR A 240 -5.53 -6.53 -16.70
CA TYR A 240 -6.68 -5.73 -17.13
C TYR A 240 -7.96 -6.55 -17.19
N HIS A 241 -7.88 -7.79 -17.68
CA HIS A 241 -8.99 -8.75 -17.67
C HIS A 241 -9.47 -9.00 -16.24
N MET A 242 -8.58 -9.26 -15.29
CA MET A 242 -8.95 -9.47 -13.88
C MET A 242 -9.57 -8.23 -13.23
N ILE A 243 -9.10 -7.02 -13.55
CA ILE A 243 -9.73 -5.77 -13.06
C ILE A 243 -11.17 -5.67 -13.57
N ASN A 244 -11.36 -5.84 -14.88
CA ASN A 244 -12.69 -5.75 -15.49
C ASN A 244 -13.63 -6.86 -14.98
N LEU A 245 -13.10 -8.07 -14.73
CA LEU A 245 -13.85 -9.17 -14.12
C LEU A 245 -14.39 -8.78 -12.74
N ILE A 246 -13.55 -8.18 -11.89
CA ILE A 246 -13.95 -7.73 -10.55
C ILE A 246 -15.05 -6.66 -10.68
N HIS A 247 -14.83 -5.65 -11.52
CA HIS A 247 -15.81 -4.59 -11.77
C HIS A 247 -17.16 -5.15 -12.25
N ASP A 248 -17.14 -6.09 -13.20
CA ASP A 248 -18.35 -6.70 -13.76
C ASP A 248 -19.06 -7.62 -12.77
N TYR A 249 -18.32 -8.37 -11.97
CA TYR A 249 -18.91 -9.26 -10.96
C TYR A 249 -19.51 -8.47 -9.80
N GLU A 250 -18.84 -7.41 -9.33
CA GLU A 250 -19.32 -6.58 -8.22
C GLU A 250 -20.48 -5.64 -8.59
N LYS A 251 -20.72 -5.36 -9.88
CA LYS A 251 -21.96 -4.69 -10.33
C LYS A 251 -23.24 -5.43 -9.87
N GLN A 252 -23.14 -6.73 -9.63
CA GLN A 252 -24.25 -7.58 -9.19
C GLN A 252 -24.25 -7.78 -7.66
N LYS A 253 -23.40 -7.06 -6.93
CA LYS A 253 -23.18 -7.22 -5.49
C LYS A 253 -23.49 -5.93 -4.73
N PRO A 254 -23.72 -5.98 -3.41
CA PRO A 254 -24.01 -4.78 -2.62
C PRO A 254 -22.88 -3.74 -2.61
N LYS A 255 -21.62 -4.17 -2.68
CA LYS A 255 -20.44 -3.30 -2.66
C LYS A 255 -19.62 -3.46 -3.92
N GLN A 256 -18.94 -2.39 -4.31
CA GLN A 256 -17.97 -2.36 -5.40
C GLN A 256 -16.68 -1.77 -4.83
N HIS A 257 -15.62 -2.56 -4.70
CA HIS A 257 -14.39 -2.14 -4.07
C HIS A 257 -13.43 -1.54 -5.09
N PRO A 258 -12.55 -0.60 -4.68
CA PRO A 258 -11.47 -0.14 -5.55
C PRO A 258 -10.55 -1.29 -5.95
N VAL A 259 -10.18 -1.36 -7.21
CA VAL A 259 -9.25 -2.34 -7.75
C VAL A 259 -7.93 -1.67 -8.11
N GLY A 260 -6.83 -2.36 -7.85
CA GLY A 260 -5.48 -1.86 -8.03
C GLY A 260 -4.58 -2.76 -8.85
N MET A 261 -3.64 -2.12 -9.54
CA MET A 261 -2.56 -2.78 -10.26
C MET A 261 -1.21 -2.28 -9.74
N THR A 262 -0.33 -3.21 -9.39
CA THR A 262 1.02 -2.90 -8.92
C THR A 262 2.06 -3.21 -10.00
N PHE A 263 3.27 -2.65 -9.85
CA PHE A 263 4.26 -2.63 -10.92
C PHE A 263 4.67 -4.02 -11.39
N GLN A 264 4.82 -4.19 -12.70
CA GLN A 264 5.28 -5.45 -13.30
C GLN A 264 6.81 -5.58 -13.26
N TYR A 265 7.36 -6.30 -12.27
CA TYR A 265 8.80 -6.48 -12.11
C TYR A 265 9.26 -7.83 -12.73
N LYS A 266 10.35 -7.93 -13.52
CA LYS A 266 11.24 -6.86 -13.99
C LYS A 266 10.99 -6.52 -15.46
N GLY A 267 10.97 -5.23 -15.76
CA GLY A 267 10.87 -4.71 -17.13
C GLY A 267 9.52 -4.10 -17.47
N GLY A 268 8.62 -3.95 -16.51
CA GLY A 268 7.36 -3.24 -16.69
C GLY A 268 7.54 -1.74 -16.88
N SER A 269 6.42 -1.05 -17.05
CA SER A 269 6.38 0.40 -17.18
C SER A 269 5.28 0.99 -16.30
N ASN A 270 5.55 2.15 -15.71
CA ASN A 270 4.52 2.93 -15.03
C ASN A 270 3.40 3.35 -16.00
N ASP A 271 3.68 3.46 -17.31
CA ASP A 271 2.66 3.79 -18.31
C ASP A 271 1.57 2.72 -18.39
N ALA A 272 1.91 1.44 -18.25
CA ALA A 272 0.92 0.37 -18.18
C ALA A 272 0.00 0.56 -16.96
N LEU A 273 0.56 0.92 -15.80
CA LEU A 273 -0.24 1.20 -14.61
C LEU A 273 -1.21 2.37 -14.83
N PHE A 274 -0.72 3.48 -15.39
CA PHE A 274 -1.56 4.66 -15.66
C PHE A 274 -2.62 4.39 -16.74
N ALA A 275 -2.35 3.51 -17.70
CA ALA A 275 -3.29 3.11 -18.76
C ALA A 275 -4.32 2.06 -18.29
N SER A 276 -4.05 1.37 -17.18
CA SER A 276 -4.92 0.31 -16.66
C SER A 276 -6.34 0.80 -16.31
N PRO A 277 -7.34 -0.10 -16.29
CA PRO A 277 -8.68 0.23 -15.79
C PRO A 277 -8.75 0.38 -14.25
N ALA A 278 -7.66 0.17 -13.51
CA ALA A 278 -7.64 0.22 -12.05
C ALA A 278 -7.92 1.62 -11.48
N GLU A 279 -8.53 1.69 -10.30
CA GLU A 279 -8.71 2.95 -9.56
C GLU A 279 -7.41 3.42 -8.91
N TRP A 280 -6.56 2.49 -8.46
CA TRP A 280 -5.30 2.79 -7.80
C TRP A 280 -4.12 2.01 -8.37
N ILE A 281 -2.91 2.54 -8.17
CA ILE A 281 -1.67 1.94 -8.65
C ILE A 281 -0.54 2.04 -7.64
N SER A 282 0.42 1.11 -7.71
CA SER A 282 1.72 1.21 -7.04
C SER A 282 2.86 1.22 -8.07
N PRO A 283 3.39 2.41 -8.45
CA PRO A 283 4.42 2.54 -9.47
C PRO A 283 5.82 2.21 -8.96
N ASN A 284 6.73 1.94 -9.90
CA ASN A 284 8.17 1.79 -9.62
C ASN A 284 8.88 3.15 -9.60
N ASN A 285 10.10 3.15 -9.10
CA ASN A 285 11.00 4.29 -8.96
C ASN A 285 11.51 4.91 -10.27
N ARG A 286 11.08 4.44 -11.45
CA ARG A 286 11.51 5.01 -12.74
C ARG A 286 10.38 5.78 -13.41
N SER A 287 10.62 7.06 -13.67
CA SER A 287 9.79 7.89 -14.53
C SER A 287 10.67 8.47 -15.64
N ASN A 288 10.39 8.16 -16.91
CA ASN A 288 11.22 8.59 -18.05
C ASN A 288 12.72 8.31 -17.85
N ASN A 289 13.07 7.12 -17.34
CA ASN A 289 14.43 6.69 -16.96
C ASN A 289 15.10 7.46 -15.80
N VAL A 290 14.39 8.38 -15.14
CA VAL A 290 14.88 9.09 -13.95
C VAL A 290 14.49 8.31 -12.70
N ASP A 291 15.44 8.16 -11.78
CA ASP A 291 15.16 7.65 -10.43
C ASP A 291 14.38 8.69 -9.64
N VAL A 292 13.11 8.41 -9.36
CA VAL A 292 12.21 9.27 -8.60
C VAL A 292 11.90 8.71 -7.22
N ARG A 293 12.69 7.73 -6.74
CA ARG A 293 12.48 7.13 -5.42
C ARG A 293 12.59 8.14 -4.28
N ASN A 294 13.64 8.96 -4.31
CA ASN A 294 13.95 9.97 -3.28
C ASN A 294 13.36 11.37 -3.58
N ASP A 295 12.83 11.55 -4.79
CA ASP A 295 12.12 12.75 -5.21
C ASP A 295 10.90 12.35 -6.05
N PRO A 296 9.81 11.89 -5.40
CA PRO A 296 8.62 11.45 -6.10
C PRO A 296 8.03 12.60 -6.94
N PRO A 297 7.48 12.32 -8.13
CA PRO A 297 6.77 13.33 -8.91
C PRO A 297 5.50 13.77 -8.17
N ALA A 298 4.95 14.94 -8.50
CA ALA A 298 3.63 15.32 -8.00
C ALA A 298 2.56 14.45 -8.64
N ALA A 299 1.66 13.89 -7.83
CA ALA A 299 0.50 13.18 -8.34
C ALA A 299 -0.36 14.16 -9.14
N ASP A 300 -0.78 13.76 -10.34
CA ASP A 300 -1.62 14.56 -11.22
C ASP A 300 -3.12 14.30 -11.01
N GLY A 301 -3.47 13.27 -10.23
CA GLY A 301 -4.84 12.88 -9.94
C GLY A 301 -5.48 11.96 -10.98
N ARG A 302 -4.73 11.42 -11.95
CA ARG A 302 -5.25 10.42 -12.90
C ARG A 302 -5.54 9.07 -12.24
N LYS A 303 -4.83 8.75 -11.15
CA LYS A 303 -4.97 7.55 -10.33
C LYS A 303 -4.79 7.92 -8.85
N VAL A 304 -5.38 7.15 -7.96
CA VAL A 304 -4.93 7.12 -6.57
C VAL A 304 -3.61 6.35 -6.52
N ILE A 305 -2.53 7.00 -6.06
CA ILE A 305 -1.20 6.37 -6.02
C ILE A 305 -0.93 5.90 -4.60
N LEU A 306 -0.82 4.58 -4.44
CA LEU A 306 -0.27 3.94 -3.25
C LEU A 306 1.23 3.74 -3.49
N TYR A 307 2.05 4.65 -2.99
CA TYR A 307 3.49 4.68 -3.26
C TYR A 307 4.19 3.69 -2.33
N ASP A 308 4.32 2.45 -2.80
CA ASP A 308 4.78 1.32 -2.01
C ASP A 308 6.27 1.06 -2.18
N THR A 309 7.00 0.94 -1.08
CA THR A 309 8.45 0.70 -1.10
C THR A 309 8.84 -0.62 -1.75
N ASP A 310 7.94 -1.61 -1.76
CA ASP A 310 8.11 -2.88 -2.48
C ASP A 310 8.63 -2.66 -3.91
N HIS A 311 7.95 -1.81 -4.68
CA HIS A 311 8.30 -1.50 -6.07
C HIS A 311 9.31 -0.38 -6.23
N LEU A 312 9.74 0.27 -5.13
CA LEU A 312 10.72 1.36 -5.19
C LEU A 312 12.12 0.86 -4.84
N GLY A 313 12.24 -0.07 -3.91
CA GLY A 313 13.52 -0.59 -3.43
C GLY A 313 13.40 -1.77 -2.47
N GLY A 314 12.24 -2.41 -2.40
CA GLY A 314 11.94 -3.47 -1.45
C GLY A 314 11.89 -2.96 -0.01
N ILE A 315 12.71 -3.58 0.86
CA ILE A 315 12.84 -3.25 2.29
C ILE A 315 13.68 -1.97 2.41
N TRP A 316 13.10 -0.87 1.95
CA TRP A 316 13.75 0.42 1.85
C TRP A 316 12.77 1.51 2.25
N GLY A 317 13.26 2.54 2.93
CA GLY A 317 12.48 3.73 3.23
C GLY A 317 13.27 4.64 4.14
N ASN A 318 12.91 5.92 4.16
CA ASN A 318 13.44 6.87 5.12
C ASN A 318 12.39 7.93 5.46
N GLN A 319 12.62 8.65 6.56
CA GLN A 319 11.73 9.71 7.03
C GLN A 319 11.46 10.79 5.96
N PRO A 320 12.46 11.31 5.22
CA PRO A 320 12.19 12.23 4.12
C PRO A 320 11.25 11.71 3.04
N TRP A 321 11.40 10.44 2.64
CA TRP A 321 10.53 9.82 1.63
C TRP A 321 9.05 9.85 2.04
N VAL A 322 8.74 9.61 3.32
CA VAL A 322 7.36 9.66 3.83
C VAL A 322 6.74 11.04 3.61
N TRP A 323 7.43 12.10 4.05
CA TRP A 323 6.93 13.47 3.92
C TRP A 323 6.85 13.93 2.48
N LYS A 324 7.87 13.63 1.66
CA LYS A 324 7.84 13.95 0.23
C LYS A 324 6.65 13.27 -0.45
N THR A 325 6.41 12.00 -0.18
CA THR A 325 5.28 11.25 -0.75
C THR A 325 3.94 11.88 -0.36
N PHE A 326 3.75 12.20 0.92
CA PHE A 326 2.53 12.86 1.40
C PHE A 326 2.31 14.22 0.72
N LEU A 327 3.35 15.06 0.64
CA LEU A 327 3.26 16.40 0.03
C LEU A 327 3.15 16.36 -1.51
N ARG A 328 3.46 15.23 -2.14
CA ARG A 328 3.19 14.96 -3.56
C ARG A 328 1.77 14.44 -3.82
N GLY A 329 0.92 14.36 -2.79
CA GLY A 329 -0.46 13.93 -2.95
C GLY A 329 -0.61 12.44 -3.19
N MET A 330 0.29 11.63 -2.63
CA MET A 330 0.33 10.17 -2.73
C MET A 330 0.20 9.52 -1.35
N ASN A 331 -0.05 8.22 -1.30
CA ASN A 331 -0.31 7.43 -0.10
C ASN A 331 0.87 6.47 0.16
N PRO A 332 1.79 6.73 1.12
CA PRO A 332 2.97 5.91 1.33
C PRO A 332 2.61 4.57 1.98
N LEU A 333 3.16 3.48 1.45
CA LEU A 333 3.09 2.13 2.02
C LEU A 333 4.50 1.57 2.23
N PHE A 334 4.72 0.83 3.32
CA PHE A 334 6.05 0.32 3.67
C PHE A 334 6.06 -1.22 3.68
N MET A 335 6.89 -1.82 2.83
CA MET A 335 7.23 -3.25 2.90
C MET A 335 8.17 -3.49 4.08
N ASP A 336 7.62 -4.10 5.12
CA ASP A 336 8.21 -4.12 6.45
C ASP A 336 8.48 -5.56 6.93
N PRO A 337 9.72 -5.86 7.36
CA PRO A 337 10.04 -7.14 7.98
C PRO A 337 9.27 -7.46 9.26
N TYR A 338 8.67 -6.44 9.89
CA TYR A 338 7.88 -6.54 11.11
C TYR A 338 8.68 -7.17 12.26
N ASP A 339 8.54 -8.49 12.45
CA ASP A 339 9.24 -9.28 13.48
C ASP A 339 10.41 -10.12 12.92
N GLY A 340 10.66 -10.05 11.61
CA GLY A 340 11.75 -10.75 10.93
C GLY A 340 11.51 -12.25 10.73
N ALA A 341 10.31 -12.77 11.02
CA ALA A 341 10.04 -14.21 10.92
C ALA A 341 10.09 -14.73 9.47
N PHE A 342 9.53 -13.96 8.52
CA PHE A 342 9.49 -14.34 7.11
C PHE A 342 10.84 -14.08 6.41
N ILE A 343 11.26 -12.81 6.37
CA ILE A 343 12.59 -12.39 5.91
C ILE A 343 13.39 -11.90 7.12
N PRO A 344 14.41 -12.66 7.55
CA PRO A 344 15.32 -12.22 8.59
C PRO A 344 16.21 -11.11 8.01
N ASP A 345 16.02 -9.88 8.47
CA ASP A 345 16.83 -8.75 8.05
C ASP A 345 17.31 -8.02 9.31
N PRO A 346 18.61 -7.66 9.43
CA PRO A 346 19.07 -6.84 10.54
C PRO A 346 18.19 -5.59 10.71
N PRO A 347 17.83 -5.22 11.96
CA PRO A 347 17.05 -4.02 12.19
C PRO A 347 17.73 -2.79 11.56
N ASP A 348 17.08 -2.16 10.59
CA ASP A 348 17.54 -0.89 10.05
C ASP A 348 17.03 0.25 10.96
N LYS A 349 17.94 1.12 11.38
CA LYS A 349 17.64 2.34 12.14
C LYS A 349 16.63 3.26 11.45
N ASN A 350 16.41 3.10 10.14
CA ASN A 350 15.49 3.91 9.35
C ASN A 350 14.04 3.42 9.41
N TRP A 351 13.76 2.16 9.75
CA TRP A 351 12.40 1.61 9.69
C TRP A 351 11.47 2.22 10.73
N GLU A 352 11.93 2.35 11.97
CA GLU A 352 11.13 2.96 13.03
C GLU A 352 10.76 4.44 12.74
N PRO A 353 11.71 5.29 12.27
CA PRO A 353 11.37 6.60 11.72
C PRO A 353 10.33 6.56 10.59
N VAL A 354 10.42 5.62 9.65
CA VAL A 354 9.41 5.47 8.57
C VAL A 354 8.02 5.20 9.15
N ARG A 355 7.91 4.17 10.00
CA ARG A 355 6.64 3.75 10.63
C ARG A 355 5.98 4.90 11.38
N LYS A 356 6.74 5.63 12.20
CA LYS A 356 6.24 6.77 12.98
C LYS A 356 5.80 7.93 12.09
N ASN A 357 6.61 8.28 11.08
CA ASN A 357 6.30 9.42 10.21
C ASN A 357 5.08 9.15 9.33
N MET A 358 4.83 7.90 8.94
CA MET A 358 3.58 7.53 8.25
C MET A 358 2.37 7.86 9.13
N GLY A 359 2.41 7.48 10.41
CA GLY A 359 1.40 7.88 11.39
C GLY A 359 1.26 9.39 11.57
N TYR A 360 2.37 10.13 11.57
CA TYR A 360 2.33 11.60 11.63
C TYR A 360 1.66 12.20 10.39
N THR A 361 1.96 11.71 9.18
CA THR A 361 1.28 12.17 7.97
C THR A 361 -0.22 11.90 8.00
N LEU A 362 -0.67 10.78 8.58
CA LEU A 362 -2.10 10.51 8.77
C LEU A 362 -2.77 11.53 9.69
N LYS A 363 -2.11 11.90 10.79
CA LYS A 363 -2.60 12.96 11.69
C LYS A 363 -2.72 14.31 10.99
N TYR A 364 -1.76 14.66 10.11
CA TYR A 364 -1.84 15.88 9.32
C TYR A 364 -2.90 15.82 8.23
N ALA A 365 -3.03 14.70 7.53
CA ALA A 365 -4.08 14.45 6.55
C ALA A 365 -5.47 14.67 7.15
N ALA A 366 -5.71 14.18 8.37
CA ALA A 366 -6.98 14.34 9.08
C ALA A 366 -7.31 15.79 9.49
N ARG A 367 -6.29 16.63 9.68
CA ARG A 367 -6.43 18.04 10.07
C ARG A 367 -6.57 18.98 8.87
N MET A 368 -6.09 18.51 7.71
CA MET A 368 -5.97 19.30 6.50
C MET A 368 -7.22 19.18 5.62
N ASN A 369 -7.56 20.25 4.89
CA ASN A 369 -8.59 20.20 3.87
C ASN A 369 -8.14 19.46 2.60
N LEU A 370 -7.88 18.15 2.69
CA LEU A 370 -7.44 17.34 1.54
C LEU A 370 -8.48 17.26 0.42
N LYS A 371 -9.74 17.65 0.66
CA LYS A 371 -10.75 17.77 -0.39
C LYS A 371 -10.34 18.78 -1.47
N ASN A 372 -9.64 19.86 -1.08
CA ASN A 372 -9.19 20.90 -2.02
C ASN A 372 -7.67 20.98 -2.14
N ALA A 373 -6.92 20.50 -1.14
CA ALA A 373 -5.49 20.64 -1.13
C ALA A 373 -4.81 19.75 -2.19
N ILE A 374 -3.94 20.34 -3.00
CA ILE A 374 -3.17 19.64 -4.03
C ILE A 374 -1.68 20.02 -3.94
N PRO A 375 -0.78 19.23 -4.56
CA PRO A 375 0.65 19.57 -4.61
C PRO A 375 0.89 20.86 -5.40
N HIS A 376 1.68 21.76 -4.83
CA HIS A 376 2.02 23.08 -5.36
C HIS A 376 3.53 23.33 -5.28
N ASN A 377 4.29 22.72 -6.17
CA ASN A 377 5.76 22.78 -6.17
C ASN A 377 6.29 24.21 -6.28
N GLU A 378 5.56 25.07 -6.99
CA GLU A 378 5.90 26.46 -7.25
C GLU A 378 5.72 27.38 -6.04
N LEU A 379 4.95 26.96 -5.03
CA LEU A 379 4.66 27.79 -3.85
C LEU A 379 5.75 27.74 -2.79
N SER A 380 6.75 26.86 -2.90
CA SER A 380 7.88 26.79 -1.97
C SER A 380 9.19 26.51 -2.68
N THR A 381 10.28 27.15 -2.23
CA THR A 381 11.63 26.84 -2.75
C THR A 381 12.12 25.44 -2.38
N THR A 382 11.46 24.76 -1.43
CA THR A 382 11.73 23.32 -1.17
C THR A 382 11.12 22.42 -2.24
N THR A 383 10.19 22.97 -3.04
CA THR A 383 9.30 22.27 -3.96
C THR A 383 8.29 21.32 -3.32
N TYR A 384 8.35 21.06 -2.00
CA TYR A 384 7.41 20.18 -1.31
C TYR A 384 6.41 21.03 -0.53
N CYS A 385 5.28 21.33 -1.17
CA CYS A 385 4.17 22.06 -0.59
C CYS A 385 2.85 21.41 -1.03
N LEU A 386 2.01 21.02 -0.09
CA LEU A 386 0.63 20.62 -0.33
C LEU A 386 -0.27 21.74 0.21
N ALA A 387 -1.17 22.28 -0.61
CA ALA A 387 -1.89 23.49 -0.24
C ALA A 387 -3.30 23.57 -0.84
N ASP A 388 -4.19 24.22 -0.09
CA ASP A 388 -5.41 24.88 -0.55
C ASP A 388 -5.14 26.39 -0.42
N PRO A 389 -4.66 27.07 -1.49
CA PRO A 389 -4.10 28.40 -1.39
C PRO A 389 -5.05 29.41 -0.72
N GLY A 390 -4.55 30.09 0.30
CA GLY A 390 -5.32 31.02 1.12
C GLY A 390 -6.06 30.38 2.28
N MET A 391 -6.18 29.05 2.31
CA MET A 391 -6.83 28.31 3.38
C MET A 391 -5.80 27.57 4.22
N GLU A 392 -5.02 26.68 3.62
CA GLU A 392 -4.09 25.80 4.33
C GLU A 392 -2.86 25.46 3.50
N TYR A 393 -1.71 25.32 4.17
CA TYR A 393 -0.45 24.93 3.55
C TYR A 393 0.30 24.00 4.49
N ILE A 394 0.87 22.92 3.96
CA ILE A 394 1.89 22.13 4.64
C ILE A 394 3.14 22.07 3.76
N ILE A 395 4.29 22.40 4.34
CA ILE A 395 5.56 22.52 3.63
C ILE A 395 6.60 21.68 4.34
N TYR A 396 7.36 20.88 3.59
CA TYR A 396 8.44 20.06 4.12
C TYR A 396 9.80 20.64 3.71
N GLN A 397 10.70 20.74 4.69
CA GLN A 397 12.07 21.22 4.55
C GLN A 397 13.02 20.12 5.06
N GLU A 398 13.65 19.39 4.14
CA GLU A 398 14.56 18.29 4.49
C GLU A 398 15.90 18.78 5.04
N ILE A 399 16.44 19.88 4.49
CA ILE A 399 17.77 20.39 4.85
C ILE A 399 17.71 21.09 6.22
N SER A 400 18.43 20.54 7.20
CA SER A 400 18.60 21.11 8.54
C SER A 400 19.15 22.53 8.51
N ASP A 401 18.68 23.34 9.46
CA ASP A 401 19.16 24.72 9.71
C ASP A 401 19.09 25.67 8.50
N SER A 402 18.36 25.26 7.46
CA SER A 402 18.13 26.03 6.24
C SER A 402 16.84 26.84 6.31
N SER A 403 16.83 28.00 5.66
CA SER A 403 15.60 28.75 5.40
C SER A 403 15.06 28.42 4.01
N PHE A 404 13.74 28.47 3.85
CA PHE A 404 13.08 28.41 2.56
C PHE A 404 12.14 29.58 2.39
N ASP A 405 11.78 29.87 1.16
CA ASP A 405 10.75 30.84 0.85
C ASP A 405 9.46 30.15 0.44
N ALA A 406 8.34 30.68 0.88
CA ALA A 406 7.00 30.25 0.47
C ALA A 406 6.15 31.43 0.01
N SER A 407 5.39 31.22 -1.05
CA SER A 407 4.43 32.19 -1.60
C SER A 407 3.05 31.93 -1.01
N LEU A 408 2.56 32.86 -0.18
CA LEU A 408 1.28 32.71 0.53
C LEU A 408 0.29 33.79 0.09
N VAL A 409 -1.00 33.46 0.11
CA VAL A 409 -2.07 34.45 -0.04
C VAL A 409 -2.19 35.24 1.26
N LYS A 410 -2.46 36.54 1.17
CA LYS A 410 -2.60 37.46 2.30
C LYS A 410 -3.63 36.97 3.29
N GLY A 411 -3.20 36.87 4.54
CA GLY A 411 -4.04 36.36 5.60
C GLY A 411 -3.40 36.41 6.97
N ARG A 412 -4.15 35.90 7.95
CA ARG A 412 -3.65 35.59 9.27
C ARG A 412 -3.70 34.08 9.40
N TYR A 413 -2.57 33.46 9.67
CA TYR A 413 -2.43 32.01 9.74
C TYR A 413 -2.02 31.63 11.16
N LYS A 414 -2.62 30.57 11.69
CA LYS A 414 -2.02 29.79 12.76
C LYS A 414 -0.93 28.94 12.12
N TYR A 415 0.23 28.85 12.77
CA TYR A 415 1.31 28.01 12.29
C TYR A 415 1.78 27.03 13.36
N GLU A 416 2.37 25.94 12.88
CA GLU A 416 2.99 24.87 13.66
C GLU A 416 4.27 24.44 12.94
N TRP A 417 5.36 24.37 13.68
CA TRP A 417 6.60 23.75 13.27
C TRP A 417 6.74 22.40 13.98
N PHE A 418 6.68 21.35 13.18
CA PHE A 418 6.81 19.98 13.64
C PHE A 418 8.18 19.42 13.29
N ASN A 419 8.77 18.72 14.26
CA ASN A 419 10.04 18.01 14.13
C ASN A 419 9.75 16.53 13.84
N PRO A 420 9.93 16.05 12.60
CA PRO A 420 9.67 14.67 12.18
C PRO A 420 10.47 13.62 12.95
N THR A 421 11.70 13.94 13.35
CA THR A 421 12.57 13.02 14.09
C THR A 421 12.12 12.85 15.55
N LYS A 422 11.67 13.92 16.20
CA LYS A 422 11.23 13.88 17.61
C LYS A 422 9.76 13.54 17.78
N GLY A 423 8.94 13.72 16.73
CA GLY A 423 7.50 13.50 16.83
C GLY A 423 6.75 14.57 17.63
N ILE A 424 7.30 15.79 17.74
CA ILE A 424 6.73 16.87 18.54
C ILE A 424 6.58 18.17 17.75
N VAL A 425 5.62 18.99 18.18
CA VAL A 425 5.51 20.40 17.78
C VAL A 425 6.48 21.21 18.64
N GLU A 426 7.48 21.80 18.00
CA GLU A 426 8.53 22.60 18.66
C GLU A 426 8.14 24.08 18.77
N GLU A 427 7.34 24.58 17.84
CA GLU A 427 6.88 25.96 17.85
C GLU A 427 5.48 26.07 17.24
N SER A 428 4.61 26.87 17.84
CA SER A 428 3.33 27.25 17.24
C SER A 428 3.03 28.72 17.49
N GLY A 429 2.15 29.30 16.66
CA GLY A 429 1.82 30.70 16.82
C GLY A 429 0.83 31.21 15.80
N THR A 430 0.80 32.53 15.64
CA THR A 430 0.01 33.20 14.60
C THR A 430 0.88 34.20 13.87
N ILE A 431 0.77 34.21 12.54
CA ILE A 431 1.51 35.11 11.66
C ILE A 431 0.53 35.84 10.73
N LYS A 432 0.74 37.15 10.54
CA LYS A 432 0.05 37.93 9.51
C LYS A 432 0.99 38.06 8.32
N VAL A 433 0.56 37.55 7.18
CA VAL A 433 1.33 37.61 5.93
C VAL A 433 0.61 38.51 4.92
N PRO A 434 1.31 39.40 4.20
CA PRO A 434 0.82 39.99 2.97
C PRO A 434 0.82 38.94 1.85
N ASP A 435 0.34 39.32 0.67
CA ASP A 435 0.45 38.48 -0.52
C ASP A 435 1.92 38.33 -0.93
N GLY A 436 2.28 37.12 -1.35
CA GLY A 436 3.55 36.82 -1.99
C GLY A 436 4.57 36.14 -1.07
N LYS A 437 5.84 36.31 -1.44
CA LYS A 437 6.97 35.52 -0.95
C LYS A 437 7.36 35.87 0.48
N ARG A 438 7.56 34.86 1.33
CA ARG A 438 8.00 34.96 2.72
C ARG A 438 9.02 33.90 3.07
N THR A 439 10.08 34.30 3.78
CA THR A 439 11.12 33.41 4.27
C THR A 439 10.73 32.80 5.61
N PHE A 440 10.91 31.48 5.72
CA PHE A 440 10.66 30.69 6.91
C PHE A 440 11.92 29.91 7.29
N LYS A 441 12.12 29.70 8.60
CA LYS A 441 13.23 28.91 9.15
C LYS A 441 12.79 28.26 10.46
N ALA A 442 12.96 26.95 10.57
CA ALA A 442 12.75 26.23 11.82
C ALA A 442 13.81 26.64 12.86
N ARG A 443 13.42 26.70 14.14
CA ARG A 443 14.31 27.04 15.26
C ARG A 443 14.85 25.80 15.99
N PHE A 444 15.01 24.71 15.25
CA PHE A 444 15.58 23.45 15.69
C PHE A 444 16.34 22.80 14.53
N SER A 445 17.23 21.87 14.86
CA SER A 445 17.99 21.08 13.88
C SER A 445 17.22 19.83 13.46
N GLY A 446 17.53 19.33 12.26
CA GLY A 446 16.80 18.27 11.57
C GLY A 446 15.92 18.80 10.45
N ASP A 447 15.24 17.90 9.76
CA ASP A 447 14.16 18.25 8.84
C ASP A 447 12.98 18.84 9.60
N ALA A 448 12.14 19.60 8.90
CA ALA A 448 11.04 20.34 9.52
C ALA A 448 9.80 20.34 8.63
N VAL A 449 8.64 20.30 9.28
CA VAL A 449 7.34 20.48 8.65
C VAL A 449 6.71 21.76 9.17
N LEU A 450 6.37 22.67 8.26
CA LEU A 450 5.59 23.88 8.56
C LEU A 450 4.15 23.67 8.12
N TYR A 451 3.23 23.67 9.08
CA TYR A 451 1.79 23.68 8.80
C TYR A 451 1.20 25.07 9.09
N LEU A 452 0.43 25.60 8.15
CA LEU A 452 -0.21 26.92 8.21
C LEU A 452 -1.69 26.76 7.92
N LYS A 453 -2.55 27.22 8.83
CA LYS A 453 -4.01 27.21 8.66
C LYS A 453 -4.59 28.60 8.86
N ASN A 454 -5.35 29.08 7.88
CA ASN A 454 -5.94 30.41 7.92
C ASN A 454 -6.89 30.53 9.13
N SER A 455 -6.74 31.63 9.87
CA SER A 455 -7.52 31.94 11.07
C SER A 455 -8.88 32.58 10.78
N ARG A 456 -9.29 32.71 9.51
CA ARG A 456 -10.62 33.23 9.17
C ARG A 456 -11.69 32.31 9.78
N LYS A 457 -12.65 32.90 10.50
CA LYS A 457 -13.88 32.21 10.93
C LYS A 457 -14.53 31.61 9.69
N VAL A 458 -14.75 30.31 9.69
CA VAL A 458 -15.77 29.68 8.84
C VAL A 458 -17.07 30.42 9.18
N SER A 459 -17.58 31.24 8.26
CA SER A 459 -18.96 31.72 8.36
C SER A 459 -19.84 30.48 8.31
N LYS A 460 -20.61 30.28 9.38
CA LYS A 460 -21.62 29.22 9.51
C LYS A 460 -22.54 29.17 8.30
#